data_AF-A0A6J8ALM0-F1
#
_entry.id   AF-A0A6J8ALM0-F1
#
_cell.length_a   1.000
_cell.length_b   1.000
_cell.length_c   1.000
_cell.angle_alpha   90.00
_cell.angle_beta   90.00
_cell.angle_gamma   90.00
#
_symmetry.space_group_name_H-M   'P 1'
#
loop_
_entity.id
_entity.type
_entity.pdbx_description
1 polymer ?
#
loop_
_entity_poly.entity_id
_entity_poly.type
_entity_poly.pdbx_seq_one_letter_code
_entity_poly.pdbx_strand_id
1 'polypeptide(L)'
;MTEREQRRTRKHWRKHQANKRERMKQAIETNNFLANNTPPVSPENGDFQQNIRRTNAQRRGRKKVRKDRSKAYRQLKKLSVRLISAEKLNQRYRQRLHRMKNKGKLSSESPRSKTNILLKGQNVSPKVRKTLLYHFSLVEGIKQKYRDNKSEKKRQLIRNVVKSNILKKYRFKHFTEKTFSFCRKQNNRTFRIH
;
A
#
# COMPACT_ATOMS: atom_id res chain seq x y z
N MET A 1 25.28 13.90 30.77
CA MET A 1 25.46 15.26 31.30
C MET A 1 26.92 15.46 31.62
N THR A 2 27.50 16.57 31.17
CA THR A 2 28.89 16.92 31.48
C THR A 2 29.02 17.38 32.94
N GLU A 3 30.22 17.30 33.51
CA GLU A 3 30.49 17.72 34.90
C GLU A 3 30.14 19.20 35.15
N ARG A 4 30.32 20.02 34.12
CA ARG A 4 29.97 21.45 34.12
C ARG A 4 28.46 21.68 34.23
N GLU A 5 27.66 20.83 33.57
CA GLU A 5 26.20 20.85 33.69
C GLU A 5 25.75 20.41 35.08
N GLN A 6 26.35 19.35 35.63
CA GLN A 6 26.05 18.90 37.00
C GLN A 6 26.39 19.96 38.06
N ARG A 7 27.46 20.73 37.87
CA ARG A 7 27.79 21.85 38.77
C ARG A 7 26.75 22.97 38.69
N ARG A 8 26.25 23.29 37.49
CA ARG A 8 25.20 24.30 37.30
C ARG A 8 23.88 23.87 37.95
N THR A 9 23.47 22.61 37.79
CA THR A 9 22.24 22.10 38.42
C THR A 9 22.32 22.11 39.94
N ARG A 10 23.46 21.69 40.52
CA ARG A 10 23.71 21.79 41.97
C ARG A 10 23.65 23.23 42.49
N LYS A 11 24.26 24.19 41.77
CA LYS A 11 24.20 25.62 42.14
C LYS A 11 22.75 26.15 42.10
N HIS A 12 21.99 25.79 41.07
CA HIS A 12 20.60 26.18 40.95
C HIS A 12 19.73 25.59 42.08
N TRP A 13 19.94 24.31 42.40
CA TRP A 13 19.22 23.63 43.48
C TRP A 13 19.47 24.28 44.83
N ARG A 14 20.74 24.60 45.17
CA ARG A 14 21.05 25.31 46.42
C ARG A 14 20.37 26.68 46.50
N LYS A 15 20.39 27.46 45.41
CA LYS A 15 19.72 28.76 45.35
C LYS A 15 18.21 28.63 45.56
N HIS A 16 17.58 27.64 44.92
CA HIS A 16 16.15 27.37 45.11
C HIS A 16 15.80 26.96 46.54
N GLN A 17 16.63 26.13 47.19
CA GLN A 17 16.42 25.74 48.58
C GLN A 17 16.58 26.91 49.54
N ALA A 18 17.57 27.78 49.34
CA ALA A 18 17.75 28.99 50.14
C ALA A 18 16.52 29.91 50.05
N ASN A 19 16.06 30.21 48.82
CA ASN A 19 14.87 31.03 48.61
C ASN A 19 13.59 30.41 49.21
N LYS A 20 13.48 29.07 49.21
CA LYS A 20 12.34 28.39 49.84
C LYS A 20 12.35 28.58 51.36
N ARG A 21 13.51 28.42 52.00
CA ARG A 21 13.68 28.62 53.44
C ARG A 21 13.37 30.06 53.86
N GLU A 22 13.87 31.02 53.09
CA GLU A 22 13.63 32.45 53.32
C GLU A 22 12.14 32.80 53.24
N ARG A 23 11.43 32.31 52.21
CA ARG A 23 9.98 32.49 52.10
C ARG A 23 9.20 31.86 53.25
N MET A 24 9.61 30.68 53.72
CA MET A 24 8.99 30.05 54.88
C MET A 24 9.22 30.88 56.15
N LYS A 25 10.44 31.39 56.35
CA LYS A 25 10.75 32.27 57.47
C LYS A 25 9.89 33.54 57.46
N GLN A 26 9.80 34.22 56.31
CA GLN A 26 8.92 35.39 56.12
C GLN A 26 7.44 35.06 56.36
N ALA A 27 6.98 33.88 55.91
CA ALA A 27 5.61 33.45 56.15
C ALA A 27 5.33 33.19 57.65
N ILE A 28 6.30 32.66 58.39
CA ILE A 28 6.18 32.47 59.84
C ILE A 28 6.20 33.82 60.56
N GLU A 29 7.12 34.72 60.19
CA GLU A 29 7.22 36.06 60.78
C GLU A 29 5.95 36.88 60.55
N THR A 30 5.39 36.83 59.33
CA THR A 30 4.12 37.51 59.01
C THR A 30 2.95 36.91 59.75
N ASN A 31 2.86 35.58 59.86
CA ASN A 31 1.81 34.93 60.66
C ASN A 31 1.94 35.26 62.16
N ASN A 32 3.15 35.29 62.71
CA ASN A 32 3.38 35.67 64.10
C ASN A 32 3.02 37.15 64.34
N PHE A 33 3.36 38.03 63.41
CA PHE A 33 2.97 39.44 63.47
C PHE A 33 1.45 39.60 63.44
N LEU A 34 0.76 38.89 62.53
CA LEU A 34 -0.69 38.90 62.46
C LEU A 34 -1.33 38.31 63.73
N ALA A 35 -0.81 37.21 64.26
CA ALA A 35 -1.33 36.58 65.48
C ALA A 35 -1.18 37.48 66.72
N ASN A 36 -0.09 38.25 66.81
CA ASN A 36 0.15 39.13 67.95
C ASN A 36 -0.56 40.50 67.84
N ASN A 37 -1.02 40.90 66.65
CA ASN A 37 -1.64 42.21 66.42
C ASN A 37 -3.10 42.13 65.95
N THR A 38 -3.68 40.94 65.87
CA THR A 38 -5.10 40.76 65.51
C THR A 38 -5.86 40.22 66.71
N PRO A 39 -6.96 40.86 67.16
CA PRO A 39 -7.77 40.34 68.26
C PRO A 39 -8.30 38.93 67.95
N PRO A 40 -8.56 38.08 68.97
CA PRO A 40 -9.02 36.72 68.76
C PRO A 40 -10.34 36.70 67.99
N VAL A 41 -10.43 35.79 67.02
CA VAL A 41 -11.60 35.62 66.15
C VAL A 41 -12.79 35.17 67.00
N SER A 42 -13.87 35.96 67.04
CA SER A 42 -15.15 35.53 67.62
C SER A 42 -15.65 34.26 66.92
N PRO A 43 -16.36 33.34 67.61
CA PRO A 43 -16.71 32.05 67.04
C PRO A 43 -17.72 32.23 65.90
N GLU A 44 -17.23 32.25 64.68
CA GLU A 44 -18.05 32.32 63.47
C GLU A 44 -18.46 30.89 63.10
N ASN A 45 -19.74 30.59 63.31
CA ASN A 45 -20.41 29.43 62.74
C ASN A 45 -20.27 29.48 61.21
N GLY A 46 -19.68 28.45 60.61
CA GLY A 46 -19.71 28.31 59.16
C GLY A 46 -18.63 27.37 58.64
N ASP A 47 -19.06 26.23 58.13
CA ASP A 47 -18.26 25.29 57.37
C ASP A 47 -17.56 25.98 56.17
N PHE A 48 -16.36 26.51 56.38
CA PHE A 48 -15.47 26.87 55.28
C PHE A 48 -14.87 25.59 54.71
N GLN A 49 -15.65 24.94 53.84
CA GLN A 49 -15.14 23.94 52.91
C GLN A 49 -13.87 24.48 52.26
N GLN A 50 -12.74 23.87 52.57
CA GLN A 50 -11.47 24.07 51.88
C GLN A 50 -11.59 23.56 50.44
N ASN A 51 -12.32 24.29 49.60
CA ASN A 51 -12.23 24.16 48.17
C ASN A 51 -10.84 24.67 47.78
N ILE A 52 -9.88 23.75 47.71
CA ILE A 52 -8.56 23.98 47.12
C ILE A 52 -8.81 24.41 45.67
N ARG A 53 -8.94 25.72 45.46
CA ARG A 53 -9.13 26.34 44.15
C ARG A 53 -7.90 25.99 43.32
N ARG A 54 -8.01 24.96 42.47
CA ARG A 54 -7.00 24.64 41.45
C ARG A 54 -6.63 25.94 40.75
N THR A 55 -5.40 26.39 40.95
CA THR A 55 -4.97 27.71 40.48
C THR A 55 -5.20 27.83 38.97
N ASN A 56 -5.52 29.03 38.49
CA ASN A 56 -5.76 29.29 37.07
C ASN A 56 -4.59 28.81 36.17
N ALA A 57 -3.37 28.73 36.71
CA ALA A 57 -2.19 28.16 36.07
C ALA A 57 -2.32 26.66 35.74
N GLN A 58 -2.84 25.83 36.66
CA GLN A 58 -3.04 24.39 36.42
C GLN A 58 -4.10 24.13 35.34
N ARG A 59 -5.19 24.92 35.32
CA ARG A 59 -6.22 24.86 34.26
C ARG A 59 -5.66 25.25 32.89
N ARG A 60 -4.84 26.31 32.82
CA ARG A 60 -4.16 26.74 31.59
C ARG A 60 -3.18 25.67 31.06
N GLY A 61 -2.42 25.02 31.96
CA GLY A 61 -1.52 23.91 31.60
C GLY A 61 -2.26 22.72 30.98
N ARG A 62 -3.37 22.28 31.57
CA ARG A 62 -4.20 21.18 31.03
C ARG A 62 -4.79 21.51 29.66
N LYS A 63 -5.23 22.76 29.44
CA LYS A 63 -5.75 23.22 28.14
C LYS A 63 -4.66 23.18 27.06
N LYS A 64 -3.43 23.60 27.40
CA LYS A 64 -2.27 23.52 26.49
C LYS A 64 -1.94 22.06 26.13
N VAL A 65 -1.81 21.18 27.12
CA VAL A 65 -1.55 19.75 26.90
C VAL A 65 -2.64 19.10 26.03
N ARG A 66 -3.92 19.41 26.27
CA ARG A 66 -5.02 18.89 25.44
C ARG A 66 -4.93 19.37 23.98
N LYS A 67 -4.59 20.65 23.77
CA LYS A 67 -4.39 21.21 22.43
C LYS A 67 -3.22 20.54 21.72
N ASP A 68 -2.10 20.38 22.40
CA ASP A 68 -0.88 19.76 21.85
C ASP A 68 -1.12 18.28 21.52
N ARG A 69 -1.79 17.53 22.41
CA ARG A 69 -2.19 16.14 22.17
C ARG A 69 -3.14 16.01 20.99
N SER A 70 -4.13 16.91 20.88
CA SER A 70 -5.04 16.94 19.73
C SER A 70 -4.30 17.24 18.43
N LYS A 71 -3.35 18.19 18.44
CA LYS A 71 -2.49 18.50 17.28
C LYS A 71 -1.66 17.29 16.86
N ALA A 72 -1.05 16.58 17.82
CA ALA A 72 -0.27 15.37 17.55
C ALA A 72 -1.13 14.26 16.93
N TYR A 73 -2.32 13.97 17.47
CA TYR A 73 -3.22 12.97 16.87
C TYR A 73 -3.70 13.36 15.47
N ARG A 74 -3.98 14.64 15.23
CA ARG A 74 -4.32 15.13 13.88
C ARG A 74 -3.16 14.93 12.91
N GLN A 75 -1.92 15.17 13.36
CA GLN A 75 -0.73 14.92 12.55
C GLN A 75 -0.53 13.43 12.27
N LEU A 76 -0.68 12.56 13.28
CA LEU A 76 -0.62 11.11 13.10
C LEU A 76 -1.66 10.63 12.08
N LYS A 77 -2.91 11.10 12.17
CA LYS A 77 -3.96 10.76 11.19
C LYS A 77 -3.64 11.26 9.79
N LYS A 78 -3.10 12.48 9.65
CA LYS A 78 -2.68 13.02 8.34
C LYS A 78 -1.54 12.19 7.74
N LEU A 79 -0.56 11.80 8.56
CA LEU A 79 0.57 10.99 8.13
C LEU A 79 0.15 9.58 7.74
N SER A 80 -0.73 8.94 8.51
CA SER A 80 -1.23 7.60 8.18
C SER A 80 -1.99 7.57 6.85
N VAL A 81 -2.86 8.56 6.61
CA VAL A 81 -3.57 8.68 5.33
C VAL A 81 -2.59 8.91 4.16
N ARG A 82 -1.57 9.76 4.34
CA ARG A 82 -0.54 9.99 3.33
C ARG A 82 0.25 8.72 3.04
N LEU A 83 0.63 7.97 4.07
CA LEU A 83 1.36 6.71 3.94
C LEU A 83 0.54 5.71 3.11
N ILE A 84 -0.72 5.46 3.48
CA ILE A 84 -1.62 4.56 2.73
C ILE A 84 -1.77 5.02 1.28
N SER A 85 -1.91 6.32 1.04
CA SER A 85 -2.03 6.86 -0.33
C SER A 85 -0.75 6.64 -1.14
N ALA A 86 0.41 6.81 -0.53
CA ALA A 86 1.71 6.61 -1.16
C ALA A 86 1.95 5.12 -1.47
N GLU A 87 1.56 4.22 -0.57
CA GLU A 87 1.63 2.77 -0.79
C GLU A 87 0.74 2.34 -1.97
N LYS A 88 -0.50 2.81 -2.02
CA LYS A 88 -1.41 2.55 -3.15
C LYS A 88 -0.83 3.07 -4.47
N LEU A 89 -0.25 4.28 -4.45
CA LEU A 89 0.38 4.88 -5.61
C LEU A 89 1.61 4.07 -6.06
N ASN A 90 2.45 3.65 -5.11
CA ASN A 90 3.62 2.83 -5.36
C ASN A 90 3.23 1.47 -5.95
N GLN A 91 2.23 0.81 -5.38
CA GLN A 91 1.70 -0.46 -5.91
C GLN A 91 1.16 -0.29 -7.33
N ARG A 92 0.40 0.78 -7.61
CA ARG A 92 -0.08 1.10 -8.96
C ARG A 92 1.08 1.26 -9.95
N TYR A 93 2.12 1.99 -9.58
CA TYR A 93 3.28 2.20 -10.45
C TYR A 93 4.12 0.93 -10.62
N ARG A 94 4.33 0.14 -9.57
CA ARG A 94 4.97 -1.19 -9.64
C ARG A 94 4.25 -2.10 -10.63
N GLN A 95 2.92 -2.19 -10.53
CA GLN A 95 2.12 -2.97 -11.46
C GLN A 95 2.18 -2.42 -12.89
N ARG A 96 2.15 -1.10 -13.08
CA ARG A 96 2.29 -0.47 -14.40
C ARG A 96 3.64 -0.79 -15.03
N LEU A 97 4.71 -0.66 -14.25
CA LEU A 97 6.07 -0.98 -14.69
C LEU A 97 6.22 -2.46 -15.02
N HIS A 98 5.66 -3.36 -14.21
CA HIS A 98 5.61 -4.79 -14.51
C HIS A 98 4.88 -5.08 -15.83
N ARG A 99 3.70 -4.46 -16.03
CA ARG A 99 2.94 -4.58 -17.29
C ARG A 99 3.74 -4.04 -18.49
N MET A 100 4.47 -2.93 -18.34
CA MET A 100 5.29 -2.36 -19.42
C MET A 100 6.52 -3.21 -19.74
N LYS A 101 7.26 -3.67 -18.72
CA LYS A 101 8.42 -4.57 -18.91
C LYS A 101 7.99 -5.88 -19.58
N ASN A 102 6.85 -6.42 -19.18
CA ASN A 102 6.34 -7.66 -19.76
C ASN A 102 5.63 -7.47 -21.09
N LYS A 103 5.30 -6.23 -21.49
CA LYS A 103 4.74 -5.93 -22.81
C LYS A 103 5.72 -6.31 -23.94
N GLY A 104 7.03 -6.24 -23.68
CA GLY A 104 8.07 -6.67 -24.62
C GLY A 104 8.39 -8.18 -24.57
N LYS A 105 8.19 -8.84 -23.41
CA LYS A 105 8.41 -10.30 -23.25
C LYS A 105 7.21 -11.15 -23.64
N LEU A 106 5.98 -10.63 -23.49
CA LEU A 106 4.76 -11.20 -24.08
C LEU A 106 4.56 -10.63 -25.49
N SER A 107 5.50 -10.91 -26.41
CA SER A 107 5.31 -10.64 -27.84
C SER A 107 4.24 -11.55 -28.48
N SER A 108 3.62 -12.45 -27.71
CA SER A 108 2.41 -13.15 -28.13
C SER A 108 1.23 -12.20 -28.02
N GLU A 109 0.90 -11.53 -29.12
CA GLU A 109 -0.35 -10.77 -29.24
C GLU A 109 -1.52 -11.60 -28.71
N SER A 110 -2.23 -11.07 -27.70
CA SER A 110 -3.40 -11.74 -27.15
C SER A 110 -4.48 -11.92 -28.24
N PRO A 111 -5.40 -12.89 -28.10
CA PRO A 111 -6.50 -13.09 -29.06
C PRO A 111 -7.28 -11.80 -29.31
N ARG A 112 -7.46 -10.97 -28.28
CA ARG A 112 -8.09 -9.65 -28.37
C ARG A 112 -7.24 -8.64 -29.13
N SER A 113 -5.92 -8.63 -28.91
CA SER A 113 -5.00 -7.78 -29.66
C SER A 113 -5.01 -8.14 -31.15
N LYS A 114 -4.90 -9.43 -31.50
CA LYS A 114 -5.00 -9.93 -32.88
C LYS A 114 -6.30 -9.53 -33.56
N THR A 115 -7.41 -9.69 -32.85
CA THR A 115 -8.74 -9.29 -33.34
C THR A 115 -8.80 -7.78 -33.61
N ASN A 116 -8.29 -6.96 -32.69
CA ASN A 116 -8.30 -5.51 -32.84
C ASN A 116 -7.37 -5.01 -33.94
N ILE A 117 -6.21 -5.65 -34.13
CA ILE A 117 -5.28 -5.36 -35.22
C ILE A 117 -5.93 -5.68 -36.56
N LEU A 118 -6.56 -6.85 -36.68
CA LEU A 118 -7.24 -7.28 -37.91
C LEU A 118 -8.41 -6.34 -38.28
N LEU A 119 -9.15 -5.87 -37.28
CA LEU A 119 -10.31 -4.99 -37.46
C LEU A 119 -9.95 -3.50 -37.42
N LYS A 120 -8.66 -3.15 -37.40
CA LYS A 120 -8.24 -1.75 -37.26
C LYS A 120 -8.73 -0.94 -38.46
N GLY A 121 -9.51 0.11 -38.19
CA GLY A 121 -10.07 0.99 -39.23
C GLY A 121 -11.37 0.50 -39.87
N GLN A 122 -11.92 -0.64 -39.44
CA GLN A 122 -13.20 -1.15 -39.94
C GLN A 122 -14.29 -1.06 -38.87
N ASN A 123 -15.47 -0.58 -39.26
CA ASN A 123 -16.65 -0.65 -38.42
C ASN A 123 -17.38 -1.98 -38.67
N VAL A 124 -17.19 -2.94 -37.76
CA VAL A 124 -17.79 -4.28 -37.87
C VAL A 124 -18.82 -4.52 -36.78
N SER A 125 -19.84 -5.30 -37.12
CA SER A 125 -20.85 -5.77 -36.18
C SER A 125 -20.22 -6.46 -34.95
N PRO A 126 -20.76 -6.26 -33.74
CA PRO A 126 -20.31 -6.96 -32.53
C PRO A 126 -20.25 -8.49 -32.69
N LYS A 127 -21.15 -9.07 -33.48
CA LYS A 127 -21.18 -10.51 -33.76
C LYS A 127 -19.92 -10.98 -34.48
N VAL A 128 -19.48 -10.25 -35.51
CA VAL A 128 -18.25 -10.57 -36.28
C VAL A 128 -17.03 -10.47 -35.38
N ARG A 129 -16.94 -9.40 -34.57
CA ARG A 129 -15.86 -9.24 -33.59
C ARG A 129 -15.81 -10.40 -32.60
N LYS A 130 -16.96 -10.87 -32.10
CA LYS A 130 -17.05 -12.01 -31.18
C LYS A 130 -16.61 -13.32 -31.86
N THR A 131 -16.99 -13.56 -33.11
CA THR A 131 -16.57 -14.74 -33.88
C THR A 131 -15.07 -14.77 -34.10
N LEU A 132 -14.46 -13.63 -34.48
CA LEU A 132 -13.01 -13.53 -34.66
C LEU A 132 -12.27 -13.76 -33.33
N LEU A 133 -12.76 -13.16 -32.25
CA LEU A 133 -12.18 -13.38 -30.93
C LEU A 133 -12.26 -14.85 -30.51
N TYR A 134 -13.40 -15.51 -30.77
CA TYR A 134 -13.59 -16.94 -30.53
C TYR A 134 -12.58 -17.76 -31.33
N HIS A 135 -12.43 -17.47 -32.63
CA HIS A 135 -11.46 -18.14 -33.50
C HIS A 135 -10.03 -18.04 -32.95
N PHE A 136 -9.56 -16.82 -32.66
CA PHE A 136 -8.19 -16.64 -32.15
C PHE A 136 -7.98 -17.30 -30.78
N SER A 137 -8.98 -17.26 -29.91
CA SER A 137 -8.92 -17.91 -28.59
C SER A 137 -8.86 -19.43 -28.70
N LEU A 138 -9.64 -20.01 -29.62
CA LEU A 138 -9.65 -21.45 -29.88
C LEU A 138 -8.31 -21.93 -30.46
N VAL A 139 -7.74 -21.18 -31.41
CA VAL A 139 -6.42 -21.49 -31.98
C VAL A 139 -5.34 -21.46 -30.90
N GLU A 140 -5.33 -20.45 -30.02
CA GLU A 140 -4.36 -20.41 -28.91
C GLU A 140 -4.55 -21.54 -27.91
N GLY A 141 -5.80 -21.86 -27.53
CA GLY A 141 -6.08 -22.99 -26.65
C GLY A 141 -5.62 -24.33 -27.22
N ILE A 142 -5.81 -24.57 -28.51
CA ILE A 142 -5.32 -25.78 -29.20
C ILE A 142 -3.79 -25.80 -29.24
N LYS A 143 -3.13 -24.67 -29.56
CA LYS A 143 -1.66 -24.57 -29.53
C LYS A 143 -1.09 -24.88 -28.16
N GLN A 144 -1.68 -24.31 -27.12
CA GLN A 144 -1.25 -24.52 -25.75
C GLN A 144 -1.39 -25.98 -25.35
N LYS A 145 -2.56 -26.58 -25.59
CA LYS A 145 -2.76 -28.02 -25.37
C LYS A 145 -1.77 -28.87 -26.16
N TYR A 146 -1.43 -28.52 -27.40
CA TYR A 146 -0.44 -29.26 -28.18
C TYR A 146 0.97 -29.17 -27.59
N ARG A 147 1.38 -27.97 -27.13
CA ARG A 147 2.69 -27.73 -26.50
C ARG A 147 2.82 -28.45 -25.16
N ASP A 148 1.82 -28.32 -24.30
CA ASP A 148 1.82 -28.84 -22.93
C ASP A 148 1.72 -30.37 -22.86
N ASN A 149 1.08 -31.00 -23.86
CA ASN A 149 0.98 -32.46 -23.92
C ASN A 149 2.35 -33.08 -24.19
N LYS A 150 2.85 -33.90 -23.27
CA LYS A 150 4.08 -34.72 -23.47
C LYS A 150 3.82 -36.02 -24.24
N SER A 151 2.59 -36.53 -24.22
CA SER A 151 2.21 -37.78 -24.88
C SER A 151 2.02 -37.60 -26.40
N GLU A 152 2.74 -38.39 -27.20
CA GLU A 152 2.67 -38.33 -28.67
C GLU A 152 1.29 -38.74 -29.20
N LYS A 153 0.62 -39.72 -28.57
CA LYS A 153 -0.74 -40.14 -28.96
C LYS A 153 -1.72 -38.95 -28.94
N LYS A 154 -1.70 -38.16 -27.87
CA LYS A 154 -2.56 -36.96 -27.73
C LYS A 154 -2.17 -35.86 -28.73
N ARG A 155 -0.88 -35.65 -28.97
CA ARG A 155 -0.39 -34.72 -30.02
C ARG A 155 -0.86 -35.13 -31.41
N GLN A 156 -0.86 -36.43 -31.71
CA GLN A 156 -1.28 -36.96 -33.01
C GLN A 156 -2.78 -36.83 -33.23
N LEU A 157 -3.61 -37.03 -32.19
CA LEU A 157 -5.04 -36.73 -32.24
C LEU A 157 -5.30 -35.27 -32.62
N ILE A 158 -4.63 -34.33 -31.95
CA ILE A 158 -4.74 -32.89 -32.26
C ILE A 158 -4.30 -32.62 -33.71
N ARG A 159 -3.20 -33.23 -34.16
CA ARG A 159 -2.70 -33.10 -35.54
C ARG A 159 -3.70 -33.63 -36.57
N ASN A 160 -4.40 -34.73 -36.26
CA ASN A 160 -5.40 -35.33 -37.15
C ASN A 160 -6.64 -34.44 -37.29
N VAL A 161 -7.11 -33.84 -36.21
CA VAL A 161 -8.23 -32.87 -36.24
C VAL A 161 -7.91 -31.69 -37.16
N VAL A 162 -6.70 -31.15 -37.08
CA VAL A 162 -6.25 -30.04 -37.93
C VAL A 162 -5.97 -30.47 -39.38
N LYS A 163 -5.75 -31.76 -39.64
CA LYS A 163 -5.59 -32.34 -40.98
C LYS A 163 -6.87 -32.93 -41.57
N SER A 164 -8.02 -32.64 -40.98
CA SER A 164 -9.32 -33.16 -41.40
C SER A 164 -9.66 -32.83 -42.86
N ASN A 165 -10.42 -33.72 -43.51
CA ASN A 165 -10.79 -33.57 -44.92
C ASN A 165 -11.62 -32.31 -45.19
N ILE A 166 -12.38 -31.83 -44.19
CA ILE A 166 -13.13 -30.57 -44.28
C ILE A 166 -12.21 -29.37 -44.53
N LEU A 167 -11.06 -29.31 -43.85
CA LEU A 167 -10.10 -28.22 -44.02
C LEU A 167 -9.37 -28.30 -45.36
N LYS A 168 -9.20 -29.51 -45.92
CA LYS A 168 -8.70 -29.71 -47.28
C LYS A 168 -9.71 -29.24 -48.33
N LYS A 169 -11.00 -29.56 -48.15
CA LYS A 169 -12.09 -29.14 -49.05
C LYS A 169 -12.11 -27.62 -49.25
N TYR A 170 -11.94 -26.85 -48.17
CA TYR A 170 -11.89 -25.39 -48.23
C TYR A 170 -10.48 -24.80 -48.41
N ARG A 171 -9.50 -25.62 -48.84
CA ARG A 171 -8.11 -25.20 -49.11
C ARG A 171 -7.39 -24.51 -47.94
N PHE A 172 -7.83 -24.74 -46.70
CA PHE A 172 -7.22 -24.15 -45.50
C PHE A 172 -5.96 -24.86 -45.01
N LYS A 173 -5.47 -25.89 -45.70
CA LYS A 173 -4.28 -26.66 -45.32
C LYS A 173 -3.06 -25.77 -45.04
N HIS A 174 -2.74 -24.85 -45.94
CA HIS A 174 -1.59 -23.96 -45.76
C HIS A 174 -1.82 -22.96 -44.61
N PHE A 175 -3.05 -22.45 -44.49
CA PHE A 175 -3.44 -21.54 -43.41
C PHE A 175 -3.33 -22.19 -42.04
N THR A 176 -3.75 -23.46 -41.90
CA THR A 176 -3.65 -24.20 -40.65
C THR A 176 -2.22 -24.57 -40.30
N GLU A 177 -1.39 -24.92 -41.28
CA GLU A 177 0.04 -25.16 -41.06
C GLU A 177 0.76 -23.90 -40.55
N LYS A 178 0.49 -22.74 -41.17
CA LYS A 178 1.04 -21.44 -40.73
C LYS A 178 0.54 -21.06 -39.35
N THR A 179 -0.76 -21.22 -39.09
CA THR A 179 -1.32 -20.85 -37.79
C THR A 179 -0.79 -21.76 -36.69
N PHE A 180 -0.84 -23.09 -36.81
CA PHE A 180 -0.46 -23.99 -35.71
C PHE A 180 1.04 -24.25 -35.57
N SER A 181 1.84 -24.02 -36.61
CA SER A 181 3.30 -24.22 -36.60
C SER A 181 3.72 -25.60 -36.07
N PHE A 182 3.00 -26.66 -36.45
CA PHE A 182 3.39 -28.01 -36.07
C PHE A 182 4.76 -28.32 -36.68
N CYS A 183 5.77 -28.62 -35.85
CA CYS A 183 7.09 -29.00 -36.33
C CYS A 183 6.95 -30.12 -37.38
N ARG A 184 7.24 -29.79 -38.63
CA ARG A 184 7.47 -30.81 -39.66
C ARG A 184 8.76 -31.50 -39.26
N LYS A 185 8.67 -32.64 -38.55
CA LYS A 185 9.75 -33.64 -38.65
C LYS A 185 9.75 -34.07 -40.11
N GLN A 186 10.61 -33.47 -40.92
CA GLN A 186 10.99 -34.02 -42.21
C GLN A 186 11.67 -35.35 -41.90
N ASN A 187 10.93 -36.45 -42.01
CA ASN A 187 11.53 -37.77 -42.05
C ASN A 187 12.21 -37.92 -43.42
N ASN A 188 13.37 -37.28 -43.59
CA ASN A 188 14.31 -37.67 -44.62
C ASN A 188 15.11 -38.86 -44.06
N ARG A 189 14.50 -40.04 -44.10
CA ARG A 189 15.20 -41.33 -43.94
C ARG A 189 14.81 -42.22 -45.10
N THR A 190 15.25 -41.85 -46.28
CA THR A 190 15.49 -42.81 -47.37
C THR A 190 16.88 -43.38 -47.14
N PHE A 191 16.99 -44.45 -46.34
CA PHE A 191 18.12 -45.35 -46.46
C PHE A 191 17.88 -46.15 -47.75
N ARG A 192 18.53 -45.72 -48.83
CA ARG A 192 18.69 -46.54 -50.03
C ARG A 192 19.72 -47.61 -49.67
N ILE A 193 19.27 -48.85 -49.55
CA ILE A 193 20.13 -50.02 -49.55
C ILE A 193 20.37 -50.34 -51.03
N HIS A 194 21.63 -50.26 -51.46
CA HIS A 194 22.18 -50.99 -52.59
C HIS A 194 23.58 -51.44 -52.19
#